data_AF-A0AAX6S397-F1
#
_entry.id   AF-A0AAX6S397-F1
#
_cell.length_a   1.000
_cell.length_b   1.000
_cell.length_c   1.000
_cell.angle_alpha   90.00
_cell.angle_beta   90.00
_cell.angle_gamma   90.00
#
_symmetry.space_group_name_H-M   'P 1'
#
loop_
_entity.id
_entity.type
_entity.pdbx_description
1 polymer ?
#
loop_
_entity_poly.entity_id
_entity_poly.type
_entity_poly.pdbx_seq_one_letter_code
_entity_poly.pdbx_strand_id
1 'polypeptide(L)'
;MARGAHGARGASLLALAALCLLRAPAARAAACEPVRLPLCKSLPWNMTKMPNHLHHSTQANAILAIEQFEGLLGTRCSPDLLFFLCAMYAPICTIDFQHEPIKPCKSVCERARQGCEPILIKYRHAWPESLACEELPVYDRGVCISPEAIVTADGADFPMDSSNGNCRGASSERCKCKPIRATQKTYFRNNYNYVIRAKVKELKTKCHDVTAVVEVKEILKASLVNIPRDTVNLHTSSGCLCPPLNVNEEYIIMGYEDEERSSAGT
;
A
#
# COMPACT_ATOMS: atom_id res chain seq x y z
N MET A 1 41.34 -87.79 -22.42
CA MET A 1 41.17 -87.23 -23.78
C MET A 1 40.47 -85.88 -23.69
N ALA A 2 40.72 -85.02 -24.68
CA ALA A 2 40.17 -83.69 -25.00
C ALA A 2 38.91 -83.11 -24.29
N ARG A 3 38.95 -81.78 -24.04
CA ARG A 3 37.91 -80.71 -24.20
C ARG A 3 36.54 -80.91 -23.48
N GLY A 4 35.83 -79.93 -22.91
CA GLY A 4 35.88 -78.45 -22.81
C GLY A 4 34.43 -77.93 -22.63
N ALA A 5 34.08 -76.68 -22.29
CA ALA A 5 34.79 -75.47 -21.85
C ALA A 5 33.76 -74.42 -21.32
N HIS A 6 34.21 -73.27 -20.78
CA HIS A 6 33.41 -72.13 -20.24
C HIS A 6 32.61 -72.40 -18.93
N GLY A 7 32.42 -71.44 -18.01
CA GLY A 7 32.95 -70.08 -17.93
C GLY A 7 32.63 -69.36 -16.59
N ALA A 8 33.68 -69.06 -15.81
CA ALA A 8 33.86 -68.02 -14.78
C ALA A 8 32.68 -67.31 -14.05
N ARG A 9 32.74 -67.36 -12.70
CA ARG A 9 32.58 -66.26 -11.70
C ARG A 9 31.18 -65.58 -11.56
N GLY A 10 30.73 -65.10 -10.39
CA GLY A 10 31.29 -65.17 -9.04
C GLY A 10 30.90 -63.98 -8.14
N ALA A 11 30.40 -64.28 -6.92
CA ALA A 11 30.41 -63.48 -5.68
C ALA A 11 29.60 -62.16 -5.53
N SER A 12 29.14 -61.98 -4.28
CA SER A 12 28.83 -60.73 -3.55
C SER A 12 27.60 -59.88 -3.94
N LEU A 13 26.54 -60.04 -3.14
CA LEU A 13 25.48 -59.04 -2.92
C LEU A 13 25.88 -58.11 -1.77
N LEU A 14 26.01 -56.81 -2.05
CA LEU A 14 26.14 -55.75 -1.03
C LEU A 14 25.37 -54.50 -1.47
N ALA A 15 24.88 -53.76 -0.47
CA ALA A 15 24.18 -52.47 -0.57
C ALA A 15 22.74 -52.54 -1.16
N LEU A 16 21.80 -51.64 -0.85
CA LEU A 16 21.87 -50.39 -0.06
C LEU A 16 20.71 -50.32 0.95
N ALA A 17 20.97 -49.88 2.19
CA ALA A 17 19.95 -49.27 3.04
C ALA A 17 19.89 -47.77 2.71
N ALA A 18 19.04 -47.39 1.75
CA ALA A 18 18.93 -46.00 1.30
C ALA A 18 18.32 -45.11 2.41
N LEU A 19 18.88 -43.91 2.59
CA LEU A 19 18.34 -42.91 3.50
C LEU A 19 16.93 -42.50 3.03
N CYS A 20 15.90 -42.89 3.79
CA CYS A 20 14.60 -42.22 3.72
C CYS A 20 14.71 -40.83 4.37
N LEU A 21 15.37 -39.91 3.67
CA LEU A 21 15.10 -38.49 3.84
C LEU A 21 13.65 -38.26 3.42
N LEU A 22 12.76 -38.23 4.41
CA LEU A 22 11.39 -37.75 4.27
C LEU A 22 11.47 -36.30 3.80
N ARG A 23 11.50 -36.13 2.48
CA ARG A 23 11.39 -34.84 1.81
C ARG A 23 9.96 -34.35 2.05
N ALA A 24 9.77 -33.67 3.18
CA ALA A 24 8.54 -32.96 3.45
C ALA A 24 8.16 -32.18 2.18
N PRO A 25 6.90 -32.27 1.71
CA PRO A 25 6.50 -31.51 0.55
C PRO A 25 6.71 -30.04 0.88
N ALA A 26 7.67 -29.40 0.23
CA ALA A 26 7.85 -27.97 0.34
C ALA A 26 6.49 -27.35 0.01
N ALA A 27 5.93 -26.60 0.95
CA ALA A 27 4.61 -26.01 0.82
C ALA A 27 4.63 -25.11 -0.42
N ARG A 28 4.09 -25.63 -1.54
CA ARG A 28 3.94 -24.86 -2.77
C ARG A 28 3.05 -23.69 -2.41
N ALA A 29 3.60 -22.47 -2.45
CA ALA A 29 2.81 -21.26 -2.29
C ALA A 29 1.59 -21.36 -3.21
N ALA A 30 0.40 -21.21 -2.64
CA ALA A 30 -0.84 -21.40 -3.38
C ALA A 30 -0.83 -20.49 -4.63
N ALA A 31 -0.98 -21.08 -5.82
CA ALA A 31 -0.96 -20.30 -7.05
C ALA A 31 -2.15 -19.34 -7.09
N CYS A 32 -2.02 -18.23 -7.81
CA CYS A 32 -3.16 -17.36 -8.09
C CYS A 32 -4.27 -18.16 -8.80
N GLU A 33 -5.52 -17.94 -8.42
CA GLU A 33 -6.70 -18.49 -9.11
C GLU A 33 -7.68 -17.39 -9.53
N PRO A 34 -8.48 -17.59 -10.59
CA PRO A 34 -9.44 -16.58 -11.02
C PRO A 34 -10.50 -16.26 -9.95
N VAL A 35 -10.91 -14.99 -9.87
CA VAL A 35 -11.99 -14.54 -8.98
C VAL A 35 -13.32 -15.14 -9.43
N ARG A 36 -13.96 -15.89 -8.53
CA ARG A 36 -15.27 -16.54 -8.73
C ARG A 36 -16.40 -15.83 -7.99
N LEU A 37 -16.09 -15.03 -6.96
CA LEU A 37 -17.06 -14.29 -6.13
C LEU A 37 -17.94 -13.39 -7.01
N PRO A 38 -19.26 -13.62 -7.12
CA PRO A 38 -20.12 -12.89 -8.05
C PRO A 38 -20.06 -11.37 -7.88
N LEU A 39 -20.09 -10.90 -6.62
CA LEU A 39 -20.03 -9.49 -6.26
C LEU A 39 -18.72 -8.81 -6.68
N CYS A 40 -17.60 -9.56 -6.71
CA CYS A 40 -16.27 -9.01 -6.95
C CYS A 40 -15.86 -9.02 -8.43
N LYS A 41 -16.69 -9.56 -9.34
CA LYS A 41 -16.36 -9.67 -10.78
C LYS A 41 -16.22 -8.33 -11.50
N SER A 42 -16.81 -7.26 -10.95
CA SER A 42 -16.72 -5.90 -11.51
C SER A 42 -15.50 -5.11 -11.04
N LEU A 43 -14.62 -5.72 -10.24
CA LEU A 43 -13.44 -5.03 -9.71
C LEU A 43 -12.25 -5.07 -10.67
N PRO A 44 -11.28 -4.16 -10.50
CA PRO A 44 -10.14 -4.04 -11.42
C PRO A 44 -9.18 -5.24 -11.49
N TRP A 45 -9.32 -6.24 -10.61
CA TRP A 45 -8.50 -7.46 -10.64
C TRP A 45 -9.33 -8.73 -10.84
N ASN A 46 -8.81 -9.63 -11.67
CA ASN A 46 -9.46 -10.90 -12.03
C ASN A 46 -8.81 -12.13 -11.38
N MET A 47 -7.66 -11.97 -10.70
CA MET A 47 -6.91 -13.05 -10.03
C MET A 47 -6.81 -12.79 -8.53
N THR A 48 -7.09 -13.83 -7.73
CA THR A 48 -7.00 -13.83 -6.27
C THR A 48 -6.17 -15.01 -5.76
N LYS A 49 -5.99 -15.10 -4.45
CA LYS A 49 -5.19 -16.12 -3.76
C LYS A 49 -5.84 -16.45 -2.43
N MET A 50 -5.85 -17.74 -2.09
CA MET A 50 -6.33 -18.23 -0.80
C MET A 50 -5.13 -18.71 0.06
N PRO A 51 -5.20 -18.64 1.40
CA PRO A 51 -6.31 -18.09 2.18
C PRO A 51 -6.45 -16.56 2.05
N ASN A 52 -7.68 -16.07 2.23
CA ASN A 52 -7.96 -14.64 2.25
C ASN A 52 -7.74 -14.02 3.65
N HIS A 53 -7.96 -12.71 3.79
CA HIS A 53 -7.74 -11.98 5.06
C HIS A 53 -8.67 -12.38 6.20
N LEU A 54 -9.67 -13.20 5.90
CA LEU A 54 -10.63 -13.78 6.84
C LEU A 54 -10.39 -15.29 7.03
N HIS A 55 -9.20 -15.77 6.66
CA HIS A 55 -8.72 -17.15 6.80
C HIS A 55 -9.56 -18.23 6.08
N HIS A 56 -10.47 -17.86 5.18
CA HIS A 56 -11.15 -18.83 4.33
C HIS A 56 -10.12 -19.52 3.43
N SER A 57 -10.04 -20.85 3.47
CA SER A 57 -9.06 -21.61 2.67
C SER A 57 -9.50 -21.80 1.20
N THR A 58 -10.76 -21.52 0.87
CA THR A 58 -11.34 -21.69 -0.47
C THR A 58 -12.25 -20.51 -0.82
N GLN A 59 -12.33 -20.17 -2.12
CA GLN A 59 -13.30 -19.19 -2.59
C GLN A 59 -14.76 -19.62 -2.35
N ALA A 60 -15.06 -20.93 -2.29
CA ALA A 60 -16.41 -21.40 -1.99
C ALA A 60 -16.88 -20.94 -0.59
N ASN A 61 -16.01 -21.01 0.41
CA ASN A 61 -16.33 -20.51 1.75
C ASN A 61 -16.42 -18.97 1.76
N ALA A 62 -15.54 -18.29 1.02
CA ALA A 62 -15.57 -16.83 0.88
C ALA A 62 -16.82 -16.31 0.17
N ILE A 63 -17.39 -17.06 -0.79
CA ILE A 63 -18.65 -16.76 -1.48
C ILE A 63 -19.81 -16.75 -0.46
N LEU A 64 -20.01 -17.85 0.27
CA LEU A 64 -21.07 -17.97 1.26
C LEU A 64 -20.97 -16.89 2.36
N ALA A 65 -19.74 -16.50 2.73
CA ALA A 65 -19.50 -15.51 3.76
C ALA A 65 -19.59 -14.05 3.27
N ILE A 66 -19.42 -13.75 1.98
CA ILE A 66 -19.62 -12.38 1.44
C ILE A 66 -21.10 -12.13 1.08
N GLU A 67 -21.86 -13.16 0.73
CA GLU A 67 -23.30 -13.07 0.38
C GLU A 67 -24.15 -12.39 1.48
N GLN A 68 -23.77 -12.53 2.75
CA GLN A 68 -24.46 -11.85 3.86
C GLN A 68 -24.43 -10.30 3.76
N PHE A 69 -23.52 -9.73 2.97
CA PHE A 69 -23.41 -8.28 2.76
C PHE A 69 -24.20 -7.77 1.56
N GLU A 70 -24.86 -8.62 0.76
CA GLU A 70 -25.64 -8.19 -0.41
C GLU A 70 -26.69 -7.13 -0.07
N GLY A 71 -27.43 -7.34 1.03
CA GLY A 71 -28.42 -6.37 1.51
C GLY A 71 -27.81 -5.01 1.88
N LEU A 72 -26.61 -4.99 2.46
CA LEU A 72 -25.89 -3.77 2.84
C LEU A 72 -25.31 -3.05 1.61
N LEU A 73 -24.72 -3.80 0.67
CA LEU A 73 -24.26 -3.29 -0.62
C LEU A 73 -25.43 -2.66 -1.42
N GLY A 74 -26.61 -3.29 -1.36
CA GLY A 74 -27.84 -2.78 -1.96
C GLY A 74 -28.26 -1.40 -1.46
N THR A 75 -27.92 -1.02 -0.21
CA THR A 75 -28.24 0.33 0.31
C THR A 75 -27.29 1.42 -0.20
N ARG A 76 -26.17 1.06 -0.85
CA ARG A 76 -25.13 1.99 -1.33
C ARG A 76 -24.64 2.99 -0.27
N CYS A 77 -24.54 2.52 0.98
CA CYS A 77 -24.17 3.33 2.15
C CYS A 77 -22.76 3.92 2.09
N SER A 78 -21.86 3.32 1.32
CA SER A 78 -20.53 3.86 1.01
C SER A 78 -20.08 3.36 -0.38
N PRO A 79 -19.44 4.21 -1.22
CA PRO A 79 -18.89 3.78 -2.50
C PRO A 79 -17.72 2.80 -2.33
N ASP A 80 -17.02 2.86 -1.20
CA ASP A 80 -15.84 2.03 -0.90
C ASP A 80 -16.19 0.61 -0.43
N LEU A 81 -17.44 0.35 -0.02
CA LEU A 81 -17.81 -0.91 0.64
C LEU A 81 -17.52 -2.15 -0.23
N LEU A 82 -17.85 -2.11 -1.53
CA LEU A 82 -17.63 -3.27 -2.41
C LEU A 82 -16.14 -3.56 -2.59
N PHE A 83 -15.35 -2.50 -2.82
CA PHE A 83 -13.90 -2.62 -2.93
C PHE A 83 -13.30 -3.18 -1.64
N PHE A 84 -13.68 -2.62 -0.49
CA PHE A 84 -13.19 -3.06 0.82
C PHE A 84 -13.50 -4.53 1.10
N LEU A 85 -14.77 -4.94 0.94
CA LEU A 85 -15.17 -6.33 1.15
C LEU A 85 -14.39 -7.27 0.22
N CYS A 86 -14.36 -7.00 -1.08
CA CYS A 86 -13.63 -7.86 -2.00
C CYS A 86 -12.11 -7.85 -1.79
N ALA A 87 -11.51 -6.75 -1.34
CA ALA A 87 -10.11 -6.73 -0.92
C ALA A 87 -9.84 -7.64 0.30
N MET A 88 -10.83 -7.85 1.18
CA MET A 88 -10.75 -8.80 2.31
C MET A 88 -11.08 -10.25 1.91
N TYR A 89 -12.12 -10.45 1.09
CA TYR A 89 -12.68 -11.76 0.74
C TYR A 89 -12.02 -12.42 -0.49
N ALA A 90 -11.51 -11.63 -1.44
CA ALA A 90 -10.84 -12.06 -2.66
C ALA A 90 -9.68 -11.11 -3.00
N PRO A 91 -8.65 -11.00 -2.14
CA PRO A 91 -7.54 -10.07 -2.31
C PRO A 91 -6.83 -10.28 -3.65
N ILE A 92 -6.31 -9.19 -4.24
CA ILE A 92 -5.54 -9.25 -5.49
C ILE A 92 -4.30 -10.15 -5.33
N CYS A 93 -4.08 -11.05 -6.30
CA CYS A 93 -2.86 -11.83 -6.36
C CYS A 93 -1.75 -11.04 -7.07
N THR A 94 -0.63 -10.79 -6.39
CA THR A 94 0.57 -10.19 -6.98
C THR A 94 1.81 -11.07 -6.73
N ILE A 95 2.89 -10.80 -7.46
CA ILE A 95 4.13 -11.57 -7.36
C ILE A 95 4.90 -11.32 -6.06
N ASP A 96 4.75 -10.14 -5.45
CA ASP A 96 5.47 -9.74 -4.24
C ASP A 96 4.77 -10.21 -2.96
N PHE A 97 3.44 -10.38 -3.00
CA PHE A 97 2.59 -10.74 -1.85
C PHE A 97 2.18 -12.23 -1.88
N GLN A 98 3.18 -13.11 -1.99
CA GLN A 98 2.99 -14.56 -2.21
C GLN A 98 2.75 -15.39 -0.94
N HIS A 99 2.96 -14.82 0.26
CA HIS A 99 2.74 -15.52 1.54
C HIS A 99 1.51 -14.98 2.28
N GLU A 100 1.41 -13.66 2.38
CA GLU A 100 0.22 -12.94 2.86
C GLU A 100 -0.19 -11.97 1.74
N PRO A 101 -1.46 -11.98 1.26
CA PRO A 101 -1.90 -11.05 0.23
C PRO A 101 -1.82 -9.59 0.70
N ILE A 102 -1.86 -8.63 -0.23
CA ILE A 102 -1.94 -7.21 0.13
C ILE A 102 -3.29 -6.88 0.78
N LYS A 103 -3.28 -6.08 1.86
CA LYS A 103 -4.49 -5.66 2.60
C LYS A 103 -5.05 -4.34 2.05
N PRO A 104 -6.37 -4.09 2.17
CA PRO A 104 -6.92 -2.76 1.91
C PRO A 104 -6.34 -1.75 2.92
N CYS A 105 -6.15 -0.51 2.48
CA CYS A 105 -5.72 0.56 3.37
C CYS A 105 -6.77 0.86 4.45
N LYS A 106 -6.31 1.17 5.67
CA LYS A 106 -7.16 1.54 6.81
C LYS A 106 -8.19 2.62 6.48
N SER A 107 -7.78 3.65 5.74
CA SER A 107 -8.65 4.74 5.30
C SER A 107 -9.83 4.28 4.45
N VAL A 108 -9.67 3.22 3.64
CA VAL A 108 -10.75 2.65 2.81
C VAL A 108 -11.76 1.90 3.68
N CYS A 109 -11.28 1.15 4.67
CA CYS A 109 -12.14 0.53 5.68
C CYS A 109 -12.91 1.59 6.48
N GLU A 110 -12.25 2.65 6.93
CA GLU A 110 -12.89 3.73 7.71
C GLU A 110 -14.00 4.42 6.89
N ARG A 111 -13.80 4.68 5.59
CA ARG A 111 -14.85 5.22 4.70
C ARG A 111 -16.00 4.23 4.46
N ALA A 112 -15.71 2.93 4.36
CA ALA A 112 -16.75 1.90 4.25
C ALA A 112 -17.57 1.81 5.55
N ARG A 113 -16.90 1.72 6.69
CA ARG A 113 -17.48 1.64 8.03
C ARG A 113 -18.31 2.87 8.38
N GLN A 114 -17.78 4.08 8.18
CA GLN A 114 -18.45 5.34 8.50
C GLN A 114 -19.80 5.49 7.79
N GLY A 115 -19.90 5.06 6.52
CA GLY A 115 -21.15 5.08 5.77
C GLY A 115 -22.13 3.97 6.17
N CYS A 116 -21.63 2.78 6.47
CA CYS A 116 -22.45 1.56 6.54
C CYS A 116 -22.74 1.01 7.95
N GLU A 117 -21.87 1.26 8.93
CA GLU A 117 -22.11 0.90 10.34
C GLU A 117 -23.41 1.52 10.91
N PRO A 118 -23.80 2.78 10.62
CA PRO A 118 -25.10 3.31 11.04
C PRO A 118 -26.30 2.53 10.49
N ILE A 119 -26.18 1.94 9.30
CA ILE A 119 -27.22 1.10 8.68
C ILE A 119 -27.30 -0.25 9.37
N LEU A 120 -26.16 -0.87 9.68
CA LEU A 120 -26.11 -2.11 10.48
C LEU A 120 -26.76 -1.90 11.85
N ILE A 121 -26.39 -0.83 12.57
CA ILE A 121 -26.92 -0.49 13.90
C ILE A 121 -28.45 -0.31 13.85
N LYS A 122 -28.97 0.36 12.80
CA LYS A 122 -30.42 0.51 12.59
C LYS A 122 -31.16 -0.83 12.52
N TYR A 123 -30.52 -1.86 11.98
CA TYR A 123 -31.06 -3.23 11.91
C TYR A 123 -30.57 -4.15 13.05
N ARG A 124 -29.98 -3.58 14.12
CA ARG A 124 -29.45 -4.30 15.30
C ARG A 124 -28.26 -5.22 15.01
N HIS A 125 -27.50 -4.93 13.96
CA HIS A 125 -26.21 -5.53 13.68
C HIS A 125 -25.07 -4.58 14.06
N ALA A 126 -23.88 -5.12 14.32
CA ALA A 126 -22.66 -4.33 14.53
C ALA A 126 -21.73 -4.45 13.32
N TRP A 127 -20.75 -3.55 13.19
CA TRP A 127 -19.64 -3.77 12.27
C TRP A 127 -18.83 -5.00 12.74
N PRO A 128 -18.55 -6.00 11.88
CA PRO A 128 -17.87 -7.21 12.31
C PRO A 128 -16.44 -6.95 12.80
N GLU A 129 -16.04 -7.62 13.90
CA GLU A 129 -14.69 -7.55 14.46
C GLU A 129 -13.63 -8.02 13.45
N SER A 130 -13.94 -9.06 12.65
CA SER A 130 -13.06 -9.54 11.57
C SER A 130 -12.89 -8.54 10.41
N LEU A 131 -13.62 -7.42 10.42
CA LEU A 131 -13.50 -6.29 9.49
C LEU A 131 -13.08 -5.00 10.22
N ALA A 132 -12.56 -5.09 11.45
CA ALA A 132 -12.03 -3.95 12.20
C ALA A 132 -10.98 -3.20 11.38
N CYS A 133 -11.09 -1.86 11.34
CA CYS A 133 -10.17 -1.02 10.58
C CYS A 133 -8.86 -0.78 11.34
N GLU A 134 -8.85 -1.08 12.63
CA GLU A 134 -7.78 -0.83 13.57
C GLU A 134 -6.52 -1.64 13.26
N GLU A 135 -6.67 -2.86 12.73
CA GLU A 135 -5.61 -3.81 12.37
C GLU A 135 -5.07 -3.63 10.93
N LEU A 136 -5.67 -2.73 10.15
CA LEU A 136 -5.29 -2.51 8.76
C LEU A 136 -4.12 -1.52 8.61
N PRO A 137 -3.24 -1.72 7.61
CA PRO A 137 -2.11 -0.83 7.35
C PRO A 137 -2.56 0.60 7.00
N VAL A 138 -1.81 1.58 7.50
CA VAL A 138 -1.86 2.97 7.05
C VAL A 138 -0.87 3.12 5.88
N TYR A 139 -1.29 3.79 4.81
CA TYR A 139 -0.52 3.92 3.57
C TYR A 139 0.91 4.44 3.78
N ASP A 140 1.10 5.38 4.71
CA ASP A 140 2.41 5.97 5.02
C ASP A 140 3.33 5.08 5.88
N ARG A 141 2.83 3.91 6.34
CA ARG A 141 3.54 2.98 7.24
C ARG A 141 3.44 1.51 6.81
N GLY A 142 3.05 1.26 5.57
CA GLY A 142 2.91 -0.09 5.04
C GLY A 142 2.22 -0.13 3.67
N VAL A 143 2.49 -1.19 2.90
CA VAL A 143 1.94 -1.33 1.55
C VAL A 143 0.49 -1.83 1.62
N CYS A 144 -0.44 -1.10 1.02
CA CYS A 144 -1.87 -1.39 1.03
C CYS A 144 -2.56 -0.91 -0.24
N ILE A 145 -3.76 -1.45 -0.55
CA ILE A 145 -4.53 -1.06 -1.73
C ILE A 145 -5.69 -0.10 -1.43
N SER A 146 -5.93 0.83 -2.36
CA SER A 146 -7.08 1.72 -2.40
C SER A 146 -7.69 1.76 -3.81
N PRO A 147 -8.98 2.10 -3.97
CA PRO A 147 -9.65 2.04 -5.28
C PRO A 147 -9.07 3.03 -6.29
N GLU A 148 -8.49 4.14 -5.83
CA GLU A 148 -7.89 5.18 -6.66
C GLU A 148 -6.56 4.75 -7.30
N ALA A 149 -5.96 3.65 -6.83
CA ALA A 149 -4.67 3.15 -7.30
C ALA A 149 -4.75 2.21 -8.50
N ILE A 150 -5.95 1.75 -8.91
CA ILE A 150 -6.08 0.74 -9.97
C ILE A 150 -6.69 1.33 -11.25
N VAL A 151 -5.82 1.62 -12.21
CA VAL A 151 -6.19 2.19 -13.53
C VAL A 151 -6.67 1.06 -14.45
N THR A 152 -7.90 1.16 -14.96
CA THR A 152 -8.41 0.27 -16.02
C THR A 152 -7.84 0.66 -17.38
N ALA A 153 -7.36 -0.31 -18.16
CA ALA A 153 -6.63 -0.07 -19.40
C ALA A 153 -7.52 0.30 -20.61
N ASP A 154 -8.82 -0.01 -20.57
CA ASP A 154 -9.73 0.14 -21.72
C ASP A 154 -10.38 1.53 -21.82
N GLY A 155 -9.54 2.48 -22.23
CA GLY A 155 -9.82 3.71 -22.98
C GLY A 155 -11.17 4.45 -22.88
N ALA A 156 -11.11 5.66 -22.35
CA ALA A 156 -11.54 6.86 -23.08
C ALA A 156 -10.69 8.05 -22.62
N ASP A 157 -10.09 8.77 -23.57
CA ASP A 157 -9.30 10.01 -23.48
C ASP A 157 -8.57 10.36 -22.17
N PHE A 158 -7.26 10.62 -22.28
CA PHE A 158 -6.58 11.54 -21.36
C PHE A 158 -6.66 12.98 -21.90
N PRO A 159 -7.69 13.79 -21.57
CA PRO A 159 -7.41 15.09 -21.04
C PRO A 159 -7.03 14.88 -19.57
N MET A 160 -5.80 15.24 -19.19
CA MET A 160 -5.44 15.38 -17.77
C MET A 160 -6.11 16.66 -17.22
N ASP A 161 -7.44 16.73 -17.26
CA ASP A 161 -8.17 17.90 -16.82
C ASP A 161 -8.54 17.76 -15.33
N SER A 162 -8.03 18.71 -14.55
CA SER A 162 -8.11 18.71 -13.10
C SER A 162 -9.43 19.33 -12.63
N SER A 163 -10.58 18.78 -13.02
CA SER A 163 -11.90 19.32 -12.64
C SER A 163 -13.08 18.33 -12.70
N ASN A 164 -13.13 17.39 -11.75
CA ASN A 164 -14.34 16.99 -11.00
C ASN A 164 -14.01 15.88 -9.98
N GLY A 165 -14.54 15.85 -8.75
CA GLY A 165 -15.52 16.78 -8.18
C GLY A 165 -15.97 16.42 -6.76
N ASN A 166 -15.16 15.74 -5.92
CA ASN A 166 -15.50 15.56 -4.50
C ASN A 166 -14.32 15.44 -3.50
N CYS A 167 -13.14 15.98 -3.83
CA CYS A 167 -12.34 16.57 -2.76
C CYS A 167 -13.05 17.86 -2.36
N ARG A 168 -13.82 17.86 -1.26
CA ARG A 168 -14.37 19.11 -0.71
C ARG A 168 -13.20 20.02 -0.35
N GLY A 169 -12.97 21.03 -1.18
CA GLY A 169 -11.91 22.00 -0.95
C GLY A 169 -12.06 22.65 0.41
N ALA A 170 -11.16 22.34 1.33
CA ALA A 170 -10.48 23.42 2.02
C ALA A 170 -9.78 24.20 0.92
N SER A 171 -10.37 25.32 0.49
CA SER A 171 -9.72 26.20 -0.48
C SER A 171 -8.35 26.60 0.08
N SER A 172 -7.35 26.69 -0.80
CA SER A 172 -6.02 27.23 -0.45
C SER A 172 -6.15 28.60 0.27
N GLU A 173 -7.22 29.33 -0.06
CA GLU A 173 -7.70 30.58 0.55
C GLU A 173 -8.02 30.51 2.07
N ARG A 174 -8.02 29.34 2.72
CA ARG A 174 -8.22 29.20 4.18
C ARG A 174 -6.97 28.76 4.98
N CYS A 175 -5.80 28.64 4.35
CA CYS A 175 -4.55 28.40 5.08
C CYS A 175 -4.13 29.63 5.91
N LYS A 176 -4.59 29.71 7.17
CA LYS A 176 -4.19 30.77 8.13
C LYS A 176 -2.81 30.50 8.72
N CYS A 177 -1.77 30.76 7.94
CA CYS A 177 -0.39 30.67 8.43
C CYS A 177 -0.14 31.67 9.56
N LYS A 178 0.25 31.19 10.75
CA LYS A 178 0.76 32.07 11.81
C LYS A 178 2.15 32.58 11.39
N PRO A 179 2.43 33.89 11.44
CA PRO A 179 3.75 34.41 11.10
C PRO A 179 4.78 33.94 12.13
N ILE A 180 5.62 32.97 11.74
CA ILE A 180 6.74 32.51 12.56
C ILE A 180 7.89 33.50 12.39
N ARG A 181 8.31 34.15 13.47
CA ARG A 181 9.57 34.90 13.48
C ARG A 181 10.74 33.91 13.47
N ALA A 182 11.45 33.86 12.35
CA ALA A 182 12.76 33.23 12.26
C ALA A 182 13.73 34.00 13.16
N THR A 183 14.06 33.41 14.32
CA THR A 183 15.06 33.93 15.25
C THR A 183 16.05 32.83 15.58
N GLN A 184 17.28 33.20 15.93
CA GLN A 184 18.31 32.25 16.34
C GLN A 184 17.86 31.38 17.54
N LYS A 185 17.03 31.94 18.44
CA LYS A 185 16.39 31.19 19.54
C LYS A 185 15.36 30.18 19.04
N THR A 186 14.56 30.52 18.03
CA THR A 186 13.61 29.58 17.37
C THR A 186 14.38 28.42 16.73
N TYR A 187 15.47 28.74 16.03
CA TYR A 187 16.31 27.78 15.33
C TYR A 187 16.92 26.73 16.27
N PHE A 188 17.63 27.16 17.31
CA PHE A 188 18.24 26.25 18.28
C PHE A 188 17.23 25.45 19.10
N ARG A 189 16.06 26.04 19.41
CA ARG A 189 15.01 25.34 20.18
C ARG A 189 14.37 24.20 19.39
N ASN A 190 14.17 24.38 18.08
CA ASN A 190 13.41 23.41 17.28
C ASN A 190 14.27 22.23 16.80
N ASN A 191 15.61 22.33 16.84
CA ASN A 191 16.56 21.24 16.53
C ASN A 191 16.29 20.48 15.21
N TYR A 192 16.06 21.22 14.11
CA TYR A 192 15.93 20.66 12.75
C TYR A 192 17.13 19.78 12.37
N ASN A 193 16.90 18.62 11.74
CA ASN A 193 17.98 17.77 11.25
C ASN A 193 18.75 18.44 10.11
N TYR A 194 18.03 18.98 9.13
CA TYR A 194 18.62 19.64 7.96
C TYR A 194 18.17 21.09 7.77
N VAL A 195 19.03 21.84 7.08
CA VAL A 195 18.82 23.23 6.66
C VAL A 195 19.44 23.41 5.28
N ILE A 196 18.64 23.80 4.30
CA ILE A 196 19.07 23.97 2.91
C ILE A 196 18.64 25.34 2.36
N ARG A 197 19.45 25.92 1.47
CA ARG A 197 19.00 26.95 0.53
C ARG A 197 18.56 26.24 -0.74
N ALA A 198 17.30 26.41 -1.13
CA ALA A 198 16.77 25.76 -2.32
C ALA A 198 15.80 26.68 -3.09
N LYS A 199 15.77 26.52 -4.42
CA LYS A 199 14.86 27.23 -5.32
C LYS A 199 13.62 26.37 -5.60
N VAL A 200 12.43 26.89 -5.34
CA VAL A 200 11.18 26.16 -5.61
C VAL A 200 10.95 26.08 -7.12
N LYS A 201 10.78 24.86 -7.64
CA LYS A 201 10.50 24.57 -9.05
C LYS A 201 9.01 24.38 -9.31
N GLU A 202 8.33 23.68 -8.42
CA GLU A 202 6.95 23.25 -8.61
C GLU A 202 6.32 22.95 -7.23
N LEU A 203 5.02 23.23 -7.08
CA LEU A 203 4.25 22.82 -5.91
C LEU A 203 3.18 21.82 -6.36
N LYS A 204 3.32 20.56 -5.92
CA LYS A 204 2.41 19.47 -6.22
C LYS A 204 1.46 19.28 -5.05
N THR A 205 0.18 19.51 -5.25
CA THR A 205 -0.87 19.19 -4.28
C THR A 205 -1.58 17.92 -4.72
N LYS A 206 -1.56 16.89 -3.87
CA LYS A 206 -2.27 15.61 -4.10
C LYS A 206 -3.05 15.26 -2.84
N CYS A 207 -4.38 15.35 -2.90
CA CYS A 207 -5.32 14.89 -1.86
C CYS A 207 -4.83 15.11 -0.40
N HIS A 208 -4.87 16.36 0.07
CA HIS A 208 -4.38 16.80 1.40
C HIS A 208 -2.87 16.74 1.64
N ASP A 209 -2.06 16.12 0.79
CA ASP A 209 -0.60 16.26 0.83
C ASP A 209 -0.13 17.37 -0.11
N VAL A 210 0.85 18.15 0.36
CA VAL A 210 1.57 19.10 -0.50
C VAL A 210 3.04 18.67 -0.56
N THR A 211 3.59 18.64 -1.76
CA THR A 211 4.99 18.33 -2.03
C THR A 211 5.61 19.50 -2.79
N ALA A 212 6.63 20.13 -2.19
CA ALA A 212 7.41 21.17 -2.85
C ALA A 212 8.61 20.53 -3.56
N VAL A 213 8.65 20.65 -4.90
CA VAL A 213 9.80 20.25 -5.71
C VAL A 213 10.79 21.42 -5.67
N VAL A 214 12.00 21.18 -5.16
CA VAL A 214 13.00 22.25 -4.98
C VAL A 214 14.37 21.83 -5.53
N GLU A 215 15.10 22.77 -6.12
CA GLU A 215 16.49 22.60 -6.56
C GLU A 215 17.42 23.07 -5.43
N VAL A 216 18.18 22.15 -4.83
CA VAL A 216 19.08 22.43 -3.71
C VAL A 216 20.31 23.19 -4.20
N LYS A 217 20.51 24.41 -3.73
CA LYS A 217 21.68 25.25 -4.04
C LYS A 217 22.79 25.09 -3.01
N GLU A 218 22.42 25.03 -1.73
CA GLU A 218 23.36 24.98 -0.61
C GLU A 218 22.79 24.15 0.54
N ILE A 219 23.67 23.46 1.27
CA ILE A 219 23.31 22.67 2.46
C ILE A 219 24.04 23.33 3.62
N LEU A 220 23.28 23.96 4.51
CA LEU A 220 23.79 24.72 5.67
C LEU A 220 23.89 23.82 6.91
N LYS A 221 23.09 22.76 6.97
CA LYS A 221 23.15 21.68 7.97
C LYS A 221 22.53 20.42 7.36
N ALA A 222 23.08 19.25 7.67
CA ALA A 222 22.46 17.93 7.49
C ALA A 222 22.92 17.04 8.65
N SER A 223 22.16 16.00 8.99
CA SER A 223 22.45 15.11 10.12
C SER A 223 23.01 13.76 9.67
N LEU A 224 22.17 12.92 9.05
CA LEU A 224 22.52 11.55 8.64
C LEU A 224 22.21 11.28 7.16
N VAL A 225 21.17 11.91 6.61
CA VAL A 225 20.75 11.72 5.22
C VAL A 225 21.60 12.56 4.26
N ASN A 226 22.11 11.93 3.20
CA ASN A 226 22.85 12.61 2.14
C ASN A 226 21.88 13.35 1.20
N ILE A 227 21.69 14.65 1.42
CA ILE A 227 20.86 15.50 0.56
C ILE A 227 21.67 15.85 -0.70
N PRO A 228 21.26 15.44 -1.92
CA PRO A 228 21.98 15.79 -3.14
C PRO A 228 21.82 17.28 -3.47
N ARG A 229 22.83 17.86 -4.14
CA ARG A 229 22.75 19.21 -4.74
C ARG A 229 22.01 19.17 -6.09
N ASP A 230 20.79 18.66 -6.05
CA ASP A 230 19.93 18.47 -7.22
C ASP A 230 18.46 18.75 -6.83
N THR A 231 17.52 18.29 -7.64
CA THR A 231 16.08 18.43 -7.46
C THR A 231 15.58 17.40 -6.46
N VAL A 232 15.05 17.86 -5.32
CA VAL A 232 14.50 17.02 -4.26
C VAL A 232 13.02 17.33 -4.04
N ASN A 233 12.28 16.31 -3.61
CA ASN A 233 10.87 16.44 -3.23
C ASN A 233 10.78 16.63 -1.72
N LEU A 234 10.22 17.74 -1.26
CA LEU A 234 9.98 18.02 0.15
C LEU A 234 8.49 17.82 0.46
N HIS A 235 8.19 16.88 1.35
CA HIS A 235 6.82 16.59 1.78
C HIS A 235 6.44 17.40 3.01
N THR A 236 5.21 17.91 3.07
CA THR A 236 4.60 18.43 4.31
C THR A 236 3.50 17.49 4.79
N SER A 237 3.51 17.16 6.07
CA SER A 237 2.47 16.37 6.75
C SER A 237 1.18 17.17 7.02
N SER A 238 0.88 18.15 6.16
CA SER A 238 -0.30 19.01 6.26
C SER A 238 -0.67 19.60 4.90
N GLY A 239 -1.98 19.70 4.62
CA GLY A 239 -2.53 20.25 3.38
C GLY A 239 -2.36 21.75 3.17
N CYS A 240 -1.48 22.41 3.93
CA CYS A 240 -1.11 23.82 3.78
C CYS A 240 0.41 23.96 3.82
N LEU A 241 1.00 24.57 2.81
CA LEU A 241 2.37 25.10 2.91
C LEU A 241 2.32 26.43 3.67
N CYS A 242 2.95 26.47 4.85
CA CYS A 242 3.06 27.66 5.67
C CYS A 242 4.53 27.88 6.11
N PRO A 243 5.18 29.00 5.73
CA PRO A 243 4.68 30.08 4.87
C PRO A 243 4.31 29.61 3.45
N PRO A 244 3.46 30.34 2.71
CA PRO A 244 3.25 30.07 1.30
C PRO A 244 4.58 30.21 0.55
N LEU A 245 4.86 29.26 -0.34
CA LEU A 245 6.04 29.25 -1.19
C LEU A 245 5.65 29.69 -2.60
N ASN A 246 6.47 30.54 -3.22
CA ASN A 246 6.30 30.95 -4.61
C ASN A 246 7.24 30.13 -5.51
N VAL A 247 6.74 29.74 -6.68
CA VAL A 247 7.56 29.10 -7.71
C VAL A 247 8.61 30.09 -8.23
N ASN A 248 9.82 29.60 -8.48
CA ASN A 248 11.02 30.35 -8.87
C ASN A 248 11.66 31.26 -7.82
N GLU A 249 11.16 31.30 -6.57
CA GLU A 249 11.85 31.95 -5.45
C GLU A 249 12.81 31.00 -4.72
N GLU A 250 13.83 31.59 -4.06
CA GLU A 250 14.78 30.88 -3.20
C GLU A 250 14.41 31.04 -1.72
N TYR A 251 14.44 29.94 -0.97
CA TYR A 251 14.14 29.91 0.45
C TYR A 251 15.22 29.18 1.24
N ILE A 252 15.36 29.56 2.52
CA ILE A 252 16.02 28.73 3.52
C ILE A 252 14.95 27.81 4.10
N ILE A 253 15.07 26.51 3.84
CA ILE A 253 14.13 25.48 4.26
C ILE A 253 14.77 24.67 5.38
N MET A 254 14.02 24.47 6.46
CA MET A 254 14.45 23.76 7.67
C MET A 254 13.47 22.63 7.94
N GLY A 255 13.97 21.42 8.16
CA GLY A 255 13.13 20.23 8.29
C GLY A 255 13.75 19.13 9.13
N TYR A 256 13.01 18.04 9.27
CA TYR A 256 13.43 16.82 9.96
C TYR A 256 13.66 15.71 8.93
N GLU A 257 14.66 14.88 9.18
CA GLU A 257 14.97 13.73 8.33
C GLU A 257 13.97 12.61 8.64
N ASP A 258 13.52 11.90 7.60
CA ASP A 258 12.66 10.72 7.72
C ASP A 258 13.54 9.48 7.51
N GLU A 259 13.76 8.72 8.59
CA GLU A 259 14.68 7.59 8.60
C GLU A 259 14.17 6.41 7.75
N GLU A 260 12.86 6.28 7.52
CA GLU A 260 12.31 5.18 6.71
C GLU A 260 12.45 5.41 5.20
N ARG A 261 12.41 6.68 4.74
CA ARG A 261 12.51 7.03 3.30
C ARG A 261 13.93 7.23 2.79
N SER A 262 14.94 7.20 3.65
CA SER A 262 16.35 7.45 3.29
C SER A 262 17.16 6.18 2.98
N SER A 263 16.56 4.99 3.13
CA SER A 263 17.18 3.69 2.85
C SER A 263 17.04 3.19 1.41
N ALA A 264 16.25 3.86 0.56
CA ALA A 264 16.07 3.52 -0.85
C ALA A 264 17.21 4.09 -1.72
N GLY A 265 18.44 3.62 -1.52
CA GLY A 265 19.62 4.22 -2.17
C GLY A 265 20.97 3.50 -2.00
N THR A 266 21.04 2.22 -2.36
CA THR A 266 22.30 1.51 -2.73
C THR A 266 22.03 0.58 -3.90
#